data_AF-A0AAD5QAG5-F1
#
_entry.id   AF-A0AAD5QAG5-F1
#
_cell.length_a   1.000
_cell.length_b   1.000
_cell.length_c   1.000
_cell.angle_alpha   90.00
_cell.angle_beta   90.00
_cell.angle_gamma   90.00
#
_symmetry.space_group_name_H-M   'P 1'
#
loop_
_entity.id
_entity.type
_entity.pdbx_description
1 polymer ?
#
loop_
_entity_poly.entity_id
_entity_poly.type
_entity_poly.pdbx_seq_one_letter_code
_entity_poly.pdbx_strand_id
1 'polypeptide(L)'
;MSSTSSKKNVLIHVFDEYRKTAKDFICPRDLLLERMRYFRAYLNQSNEHDEIDISVHCDVEIFEWLVDYIQQQGDSDWRPRLTLDNIASILVSSEFLQMDALVDECVAYIVQHMADFLQLRVDFACLSESTVTKIAQLCSPRDLRQLHDPKDKILSKLQRHKVEMLIGELDSGVGGLSCCVNCEKLYLKAHENRLHCSKEV
;
A
#
# COMPACT_ATOMS: atom_id res chain seq x y z
N MET A 1 24.78 26.64 23.44
CA MET A 1 24.12 27.55 22.50
C MET A 1 23.61 26.69 21.35
N SER A 2 22.36 26.25 21.43
CA SER A 2 21.77 25.38 20.42
C SER A 2 21.31 26.24 19.25
N SER A 3 21.93 26.06 18.09
CA SER A 3 21.54 26.71 16.84
C SER A 3 20.11 26.33 16.48
N THR A 4 19.18 27.28 16.61
CA THR A 4 17.82 27.18 16.10
C THR A 4 17.89 27.18 14.57
N SER A 5 17.90 26.01 13.96
CA SER A 5 17.67 25.86 12.52
C SER A 5 16.30 26.47 12.21
N SER A 6 16.25 27.54 11.42
CA SER A 6 14.99 28.11 10.92
C SER A 6 14.27 27.04 10.11
N LYS A 7 13.22 26.45 10.69
CA LYS A 7 12.37 25.47 10.00
C LYS A 7 11.74 26.17 8.79
N LYS A 8 12.24 25.87 7.60
CA LYS A 8 11.67 26.40 6.35
C LYS A 8 10.30 25.77 6.16
N ASN A 9 9.29 26.60 5.99
CA ASN A 9 7.93 26.15 5.71
C ASN A 9 7.68 26.18 4.21
N VAL A 10 6.82 25.29 3.73
CA VAL A 10 6.32 25.23 2.35
C VAL A 10 4.84 25.56 2.40
N LEU A 11 4.40 26.47 1.53
CA LEU A 11 2.99 26.78 1.32
C LEU A 11 2.46 25.85 0.23
N ILE A 12 1.37 25.16 0.53
CA ILE A 12 0.70 24.26 -0.42
C ILE A 12 -0.75 24.73 -0.60
N HIS A 13 -1.05 25.23 -1.78
CA HIS A 13 -2.40 25.57 -2.22
C HIS A 13 -3.10 24.31 -2.73
N VAL A 14 -4.18 23.89 -2.07
CA VAL A 14 -4.95 22.71 -2.48
C VAL A 14 -6.30 23.14 -3.02
N PHE A 15 -6.60 22.69 -4.24
CA PHE A 15 -7.82 22.98 -4.97
C PHE A 15 -8.65 21.71 -5.17
N ASP A 16 -9.82 21.64 -4.56
CA ASP A 16 -10.80 20.59 -4.81
C ASP A 16 -11.76 21.05 -5.91
N GLU A 17 -11.52 20.54 -7.12
CA GLU A 17 -12.33 20.88 -8.29
C GLU A 17 -13.75 20.32 -8.23
N TYR A 18 -13.97 19.24 -7.47
CA TYR A 18 -15.28 18.60 -7.35
C TYR A 18 -16.17 19.36 -6.38
N ARG A 19 -15.64 19.66 -5.18
CA ARG A 19 -16.36 20.39 -4.13
C ARG A 19 -16.31 21.90 -4.31
N LYS A 20 -15.49 22.41 -5.24
CA LYS A 20 -15.26 23.83 -5.48
C LYS A 20 -14.74 24.57 -4.25
N THR A 21 -13.87 23.90 -3.49
CA THR A 21 -13.23 24.44 -2.30
C THR A 21 -11.72 24.54 -2.50
N ALA A 22 -11.08 25.51 -1.84
CA ALA A 22 -9.63 25.64 -1.81
C ALA A 22 -9.17 25.90 -0.38
N LYS A 23 -7.99 25.38 -0.03
CA LYS A 23 -7.40 25.57 1.29
C LYS A 23 -5.88 25.55 1.20
N ASP A 24 -5.27 26.41 2.00
CA ASP A 24 -3.82 26.55 2.08
C ASP A 24 -3.29 25.79 3.28
N PHE A 25 -2.19 25.06 3.06
CA PHE A 25 -1.51 24.28 4.10
C PHE A 25 -0.08 24.76 4.24
N ILE A 26 0.36 25.00 5.47
CA ILE A 26 1.72 25.37 5.78
C ILE A 26 2.38 24.19 6.48
N CYS A 27 3.39 23.61 5.82
CA CYS A 27 4.04 22.39 6.29
C CYS A 27 5.55 22.62 6.45
N PRO A 28 6.20 22.12 7.53
CA PRO A 28 7.65 22.14 7.64
C PRO A 28 8.29 21.33 6.51
N ARG A 29 9.25 21.92 5.80
CA ARG A 29 9.93 21.30 4.65
C ARG A 29 10.57 19.95 5.02
N ASP A 30 11.28 19.91 6.15
CA ASP A 30 11.98 18.69 6.59
C ASP A 30 10.99 17.53 6.81
N LEU A 31 9.83 17.84 7.41
CA LEU A 31 8.78 16.85 7.64
C LEU A 31 8.17 16.35 6.34
N LEU A 32 7.89 17.24 5.37
CA LEU A 32 7.42 16.86 4.04
C LEU A 32 8.43 15.95 3.33
N LEU A 33 9.72 16.32 3.33
CA LEU A 33 10.77 15.53 2.68
C LEU A 33 10.98 14.18 3.37
N GLU A 34 10.82 14.11 4.68
CA GLU A 34 10.93 12.87 5.44
C GLU A 34 9.75 11.92 5.17
N ARG A 35 8.51 12.44 5.22
CA ARG A 35 7.28 11.63 5.27
C ARG A 35 6.53 11.52 3.94
N MET A 36 6.72 12.45 3.01
CA MET A 36 6.09 12.50 1.69
C MET A 36 7.15 12.59 0.59
N ARG A 37 7.77 11.45 0.26
CA ARG A 37 8.97 11.41 -0.59
C ARG A 37 8.74 11.95 -2.01
N TYR A 38 7.49 11.97 -2.49
CA TYR A 38 7.13 12.59 -3.75
C TYR A 38 7.67 14.02 -3.88
N PHE A 39 7.61 14.81 -2.80
CA PHE A 39 8.08 16.19 -2.82
C PHE A 39 9.59 16.34 -2.92
N ARG A 40 10.38 15.28 -2.68
CA ARG A 40 11.85 15.32 -2.83
C ARG A 40 12.26 15.70 -4.24
N ALA A 41 11.53 15.25 -5.26
CA ALA A 41 11.84 15.58 -6.65
C ALA A 41 11.76 17.09 -6.94
N TYR A 42 10.90 17.81 -6.21
CA TYR A 42 10.57 19.22 -6.45
C TYR A 42 11.26 20.18 -5.46
N LEU A 43 11.56 19.70 -4.25
CA LEU A 43 12.13 20.48 -3.14
C LEU A 43 13.64 20.21 -2.95
N ASN A 44 14.41 20.05 -4.03
CA ASN A 44 15.85 19.80 -3.98
C ASN A 44 16.68 21.05 -3.61
N GLN A 45 18.00 20.88 -3.41
CA GLN A 45 18.96 21.91 -2.95
C GLN A 45 18.98 23.20 -3.79
N SER A 46 18.55 23.14 -5.06
CA SER A 46 18.47 24.30 -5.96
C SER A 46 17.56 25.43 -5.45
N ASN A 47 16.53 25.07 -4.67
CA ASN A 47 15.50 25.99 -4.18
C ASN A 47 15.61 26.16 -2.65
N GLU A 48 16.84 26.14 -2.12
CA GLU A 48 17.07 26.18 -0.69
C GLU A 48 16.75 27.56 -0.08
N HIS A 49 16.73 28.62 -0.89
CA HIS A 49 16.52 30.00 -0.43
C HIS A 49 15.14 30.59 -0.78
N ASP A 50 14.31 29.86 -1.52
CA ASP A 50 13.04 30.39 -2.04
C ASP A 50 11.87 30.08 -1.09
N GLU A 51 10.92 31.02 -1.00
CA GLU A 51 9.56 30.71 -0.54
C GLU A 51 8.93 29.79 -1.58
N ILE A 52 8.89 28.49 -1.30
CA ILE A 52 8.34 27.51 -2.22
C ILE A 52 6.84 27.43 -2.02
N ASP A 53 6.14 27.75 -3.10
CA ASP A 53 4.71 27.59 -3.26
C ASP A 53 4.41 26.41 -4.19
N ILE A 54 3.52 25.51 -3.76
CA ILE A 54 3.08 24.34 -4.51
C ILE A 54 1.57 24.39 -4.64
N SER A 55 1.06 24.26 -5.87
CA SER A 55 -0.37 24.05 -6.11
C SER A 55 -0.67 22.59 -6.40
N VAL A 56 -1.68 22.03 -5.75
CA VAL A 56 -2.13 20.64 -5.89
C VAL A 56 -3.65 20.62 -6.12
N HIS A 57 -4.11 19.75 -7.01
CA HIS A 57 -5.54 19.55 -7.27
C HIS A 57 -5.95 18.19 -6.70
N CYS A 58 -6.64 18.19 -5.55
CA CYS A 58 -7.13 16.98 -4.89
C CYS A 58 -8.28 17.28 -3.91
N ASP A 59 -8.86 16.23 -3.32
CA ASP A 59 -9.83 16.39 -2.23
C ASP A 59 -9.15 17.05 -1.02
N VAL A 60 -9.67 18.21 -0.61
CA VAL A 60 -9.10 19.03 0.47
C VAL A 60 -9.18 18.33 1.82
N GLU A 61 -10.25 17.56 2.09
CA GLU A 61 -10.43 16.85 3.37
C GLU A 61 -9.41 15.70 3.49
N ILE A 62 -9.16 14.98 2.38
CA ILE A 62 -8.14 13.94 2.36
C ILE A 62 -6.74 14.53 2.53
N PHE A 63 -6.45 15.66 1.87
CA PHE A 63 -5.15 16.30 2.03
C PHE A 63 -4.93 16.81 3.47
N GLU A 64 -5.94 17.42 4.07
CA GLU A 64 -5.90 17.83 5.48
C GLU A 64 -5.62 16.64 6.40
N TRP A 65 -6.30 15.52 6.19
CA TRP A 65 -6.06 14.29 6.95
C TRP A 65 -4.61 13.81 6.84
N LEU A 66 -4.01 13.88 5.64
CA LEU A 66 -2.61 13.49 5.40
C LEU A 66 -1.62 14.44 6.07
N VAL A 67 -1.93 15.74 6.10
CA VAL A 67 -1.11 16.73 6.82
C VAL A 67 -1.18 16.48 8.32
N ASP A 68 -2.37 16.24 8.88
CA ASP A 68 -2.55 15.89 10.29
C ASP A 68 -1.76 14.62 10.63
N TYR A 69 -1.80 13.62 9.74
CA TYR A 69 -1.07 12.37 9.91
C TYR A 69 0.45 12.57 10.04
N ILE A 70 1.06 13.34 9.15
CA ILE A 70 2.53 13.54 9.22
C ILE A 70 2.93 14.41 10.41
N GLN A 71 2.07 15.33 10.84
CA GLN A 71 2.34 16.21 11.98
C GLN A 71 2.23 15.48 13.33
N GLN A 72 1.32 14.51 13.44
CA GLN A 72 0.97 13.85 14.69
C GLN A 72 1.62 12.48 14.87
N GLN A 73 2.39 11.98 13.89
CA GLN A 73 3.05 10.65 13.96
C GLN A 73 4.13 10.49 15.05
N GLY A 74 4.42 11.52 15.84
CA GLY A 74 5.30 11.49 17.02
C GLY A 74 4.57 11.55 18.37
N ASP A 75 3.25 11.70 18.34
CA ASP A 75 2.40 11.71 19.54
C ASP A 75 1.92 10.28 19.82
N SER A 76 2.24 9.75 21.00
CA SER A 76 1.89 8.38 21.39
C SER A 76 0.39 8.15 21.55
N ASP A 77 -0.38 9.22 21.77
CA ASP A 77 -1.82 9.13 21.99
C ASP A 77 -2.63 9.33 20.71
N TRP A 78 -1.98 9.81 19.64
CA TRP A 78 -2.65 10.02 18.37
C TRP A 78 -2.72 8.74 17.55
N ARG A 79 -3.91 8.48 16.97
CA ARG A 79 -4.10 7.39 16.01
C ARG A 79 -4.83 7.88 14.77
N PRO A 80 -4.37 7.50 13.56
CA PRO A 80 -5.07 7.80 12.34
C PRO A 80 -6.46 7.18 12.36
N ARG A 81 -7.48 8.00 12.07
CA ARG A 81 -8.87 7.54 11.97
C ARG A 81 -9.14 6.96 10.58
N LEU A 82 -8.62 5.77 10.33
CA LEU A 82 -8.93 4.98 9.14
C LEU A 82 -10.32 4.36 9.27
N THR A 83 -11.14 4.49 8.24
CA THR A 83 -12.49 3.92 8.14
C THR A 83 -12.70 3.32 6.75
N LEU A 84 -13.70 2.45 6.61
CA LEU A 84 -14.03 1.87 5.29
C LEU A 84 -14.45 2.93 4.25
N ASP A 85 -14.93 4.09 4.69
CA ASP A 85 -15.37 5.16 3.79
C ASP A 85 -14.20 5.99 3.24
N ASN A 86 -13.14 6.19 4.03
CA ASN A 86 -12.00 7.03 3.64
C ASN A 86 -10.77 6.23 3.17
N ILE A 87 -10.70 4.94 3.47
CA ILE A 87 -9.50 4.13 3.25
C ILE A 87 -9.03 4.10 1.81
N ALA A 88 -9.95 4.02 0.84
CA ALA A 88 -9.58 3.97 -0.58
C ALA A 88 -8.93 5.28 -1.03
N SER A 89 -9.53 6.42 -0.65
CA SER A 89 -8.99 7.75 -0.96
C SER A 89 -7.64 7.99 -0.28
N ILE A 90 -7.52 7.65 1.00
CA ILE A 90 -6.26 7.77 1.74
C ILE A 90 -5.17 6.88 1.14
N LEU A 91 -5.49 5.64 0.78
CA LEU A 91 -4.53 4.70 0.21
C LEU A 91 -4.01 5.18 -1.16
N VAL A 92 -4.90 5.63 -2.05
CA VAL A 92 -4.49 6.17 -3.37
C VAL A 92 -3.64 7.43 -3.21
N SER A 93 -4.06 8.37 -2.35
CA SER A 93 -3.30 9.61 -2.11
C SER A 93 -1.96 9.36 -1.42
N SER A 94 -1.90 8.45 -0.45
CA SER A 94 -0.66 8.10 0.27
C SER A 94 0.33 7.35 -0.61
N GLU A 95 -0.13 6.48 -1.51
CA GLU A 95 0.71 5.83 -2.51
C GLU A 95 1.29 6.86 -3.50
N PHE A 96 0.46 7.77 -4.00
CA PHE A 96 0.90 8.85 -4.90
C PHE A 96 1.96 9.74 -4.24
N LEU A 97 1.75 10.13 -2.98
CA LEU A 97 2.69 10.93 -2.20
C LEU A 97 3.89 10.13 -1.65
N GLN A 98 3.95 8.82 -1.93
CA GLN A 98 5.02 7.90 -1.54
C GLN A 98 5.23 7.81 -0.02
N MET A 99 4.12 7.72 0.72
CA MET A 99 4.06 7.61 2.18
C MET A 99 4.01 6.14 2.63
N ASP A 100 5.13 5.41 2.49
CA ASP A 100 5.18 3.94 2.67
C ASP A 100 4.54 3.42 3.97
N ALA A 101 4.85 4.06 5.11
CA ALA A 101 4.32 3.63 6.41
C ALA A 101 2.78 3.70 6.46
N LEU A 102 2.20 4.78 5.90
CA LEU A 102 0.75 4.93 5.85
C LEU A 102 0.11 3.93 4.88
N VAL A 103 0.76 3.65 3.75
CA VAL A 103 0.31 2.60 2.81
C VAL A 103 0.23 1.25 3.54
N ASP A 104 1.26 0.90 4.32
CA ASP A 104 1.30 -0.35 5.06
C ASP A 104 0.22 -0.40 6.17
N GLU A 105 -0.01 0.71 6.88
CA GLU A 105 -1.11 0.84 7.85
C GLU A 105 -2.49 0.68 7.18
N CYS A 106 -2.68 1.28 6.00
CA CYS A 106 -3.92 1.16 5.23
C CYS A 106 -4.16 -0.28 4.76
N VAL A 107 -3.11 -0.94 4.25
CA VAL A 107 -3.17 -2.33 3.83
C VAL A 107 -3.50 -3.24 5.02
N ALA A 108 -2.88 -3.03 6.18
CA ALA A 108 -3.17 -3.79 7.39
C ALA A 108 -4.64 -3.64 7.83
N TYR A 109 -5.17 -2.41 7.78
CA TYR A 109 -6.58 -2.14 8.06
C TYR A 109 -7.52 -2.86 7.08
N ILE A 110 -7.22 -2.82 5.78
CA ILE A 110 -8.01 -3.54 4.75
C ILE A 110 -8.02 -5.04 5.01
N VAL A 111 -6.87 -5.63 5.36
CA VAL A 111 -6.78 -7.07 5.65
C VAL A 111 -7.60 -7.45 6.88
N GLN A 112 -7.59 -6.62 7.93
CA GLN A 112 -8.41 -6.84 9.13
C GLN A 112 -9.92 -6.73 8.87
N HIS A 113 -10.33 -5.85 7.95
CA HIS A 113 -11.72 -5.57 7.63
C HIS A 113 -12.14 -6.07 6.23
N MET A 114 -11.44 -7.08 5.70
CA MET A 114 -11.55 -7.51 4.31
C MET A 114 -12.97 -7.91 3.89
N ALA A 115 -13.69 -8.64 4.77
CA ALA A 115 -15.04 -9.09 4.49
C ALA A 115 -16.00 -7.90 4.22
N ASP A 116 -15.93 -6.88 5.07
CA ASP A 116 -16.75 -5.67 4.94
C ASP A 116 -16.28 -4.79 3.77
N PHE A 117 -14.96 -4.70 3.57
CA PHE A 117 -14.35 -3.98 2.47
C PHE A 117 -14.86 -4.47 1.10
N LEU A 118 -15.00 -5.80 0.91
CA LEU A 118 -15.54 -6.37 -0.32
C LEU A 118 -17.03 -6.07 -0.54
N GLN A 119 -17.79 -5.76 0.51
CA GLN A 119 -19.21 -5.38 0.38
C GLN A 119 -19.41 -3.92 -0.04
N LEU A 120 -18.38 -3.07 0.05
CA LEU A 120 -18.48 -1.66 -0.30
C LEU A 120 -18.91 -1.47 -1.76
N ARG A 121 -19.76 -0.49 -2.04
CA ARG A 121 -20.32 -0.30 -3.39
C ARG A 121 -19.34 0.30 -4.40
N VAL A 122 -18.20 0.81 -3.91
CA VAL A 122 -17.13 1.40 -4.72
C VAL A 122 -16.32 0.34 -5.45
N ASP A 123 -15.81 0.71 -6.62
CA ASP A 123 -14.87 -0.08 -7.40
C ASP A 123 -13.45 0.18 -6.91
N PHE A 124 -12.63 -0.87 -6.81
CA PHE A 124 -11.24 -0.82 -6.39
C PHE A 124 -10.26 -0.90 -7.56
N ALA A 125 -10.74 -0.68 -8.78
CA ALA A 125 -9.90 -0.54 -9.96
C ALA A 125 -8.84 0.58 -9.84
N CYS A 126 -9.03 1.55 -8.93
CA CYS A 126 -8.06 2.60 -8.63
C CYS A 126 -6.84 2.13 -7.82
N LEU A 127 -6.88 0.93 -7.24
CA LEU A 127 -5.74 0.39 -6.51
C LEU A 127 -4.67 -0.12 -7.47
N SER A 128 -3.42 0.23 -7.19
CA SER A 128 -2.27 -0.23 -7.97
C SER A 128 -2.02 -1.73 -7.82
N GLU A 129 -1.33 -2.32 -8.80
CA GLU A 129 -0.88 -3.72 -8.73
C GLU A 129 0.07 -3.95 -7.53
N SER A 130 0.88 -2.95 -7.14
CA SER A 130 1.74 -3.04 -5.95
C SER A 130 0.93 -3.14 -4.66
N THR A 131 -0.12 -2.34 -4.52
CA THR A 131 -1.00 -2.39 -3.35
C THR A 131 -1.78 -3.70 -3.31
N VAL A 132 -2.34 -4.15 -4.44
CA VAL A 132 -3.01 -5.46 -4.53
C VAL A 132 -2.06 -6.59 -4.15
N THR A 133 -0.80 -6.53 -4.59
CA THR A 133 0.23 -7.51 -4.22
C THR A 133 0.50 -7.51 -2.71
N LYS A 134 0.67 -6.34 -2.09
CA LYS A 134 0.86 -6.21 -0.62
C LYS A 134 -0.32 -6.79 0.17
N ILE A 135 -1.55 -6.47 -0.24
CA ILE A 135 -2.77 -7.04 0.38
C ILE A 135 -2.76 -8.56 0.23
N ALA A 136 -2.51 -9.06 -0.99
CA ALA A 136 -2.46 -10.49 -1.25
C ALA A 136 -1.41 -11.18 -0.37
N GLN A 137 -0.23 -10.60 -0.19
CA GLN A 137 0.85 -11.15 0.65
C GLN A 137 0.39 -11.42 2.08
N LEU A 138 -0.34 -10.48 2.68
CA LEU A 138 -0.78 -10.57 4.08
C LEU A 138 -2.01 -11.47 4.28
N CYS A 139 -2.77 -11.78 3.24
CA CYS A 139 -3.89 -12.72 3.35
C CYS A 139 -3.42 -14.18 3.31
N SER A 140 -4.02 -15.05 4.13
CA SER A 140 -3.79 -16.49 3.98
C SER A 140 -4.61 -17.06 2.82
N PRO A 141 -4.15 -18.15 2.16
CA PRO A 141 -4.95 -18.83 1.13
C PRO A 141 -6.30 -19.35 1.66
N ARG A 142 -6.40 -19.61 2.96
CA ARG A 142 -7.66 -20.03 3.59
C ARG A 142 -8.65 -18.88 3.65
N ASP A 143 -8.19 -17.72 4.11
CA ASP A 143 -9.05 -16.54 4.27
C ASP A 143 -9.57 -16.09 2.90
N LEU A 144 -8.71 -16.01 1.88
CA LEU A 144 -9.10 -15.63 0.51
C LEU A 144 -10.16 -16.55 -0.12
N ARG A 145 -10.25 -17.81 0.30
CA ARG A 145 -11.30 -18.74 -0.19
C ARG A 145 -12.63 -18.59 0.51
N GLN A 146 -12.64 -18.03 1.72
CA GLN A 146 -13.85 -17.83 2.53
C GLN A 146 -14.51 -16.49 2.25
N LEU A 147 -13.79 -15.56 1.61
CA LEU A 147 -14.32 -14.27 1.21
C LEU A 147 -15.37 -14.40 0.10
N HIS A 148 -16.35 -13.50 0.14
CA HIS A 148 -17.38 -13.39 -0.87
C HIS A 148 -17.37 -11.98 -1.45
N ASP A 149 -16.98 -11.86 -2.72
CA ASP A 149 -17.00 -10.62 -3.49
C ASP A 149 -18.07 -10.75 -4.60
N PRO A 150 -19.31 -10.27 -4.37
CA PRO A 150 -20.42 -10.49 -5.29
C PRO A 150 -20.20 -9.94 -6.70
N LYS A 151 -19.30 -8.97 -6.86
CA LYS A 151 -19.02 -8.32 -8.15
C LYS A 151 -17.59 -8.53 -8.63
N ASP A 152 -16.82 -9.36 -7.94
CA ASP A 152 -15.40 -9.62 -8.21
C ASP A 152 -14.57 -8.35 -8.47
N LYS A 153 -14.68 -7.38 -7.57
CA LYS A 153 -14.00 -6.08 -7.67
C LYS A 153 -12.49 -6.23 -7.47
N ILE A 154 -12.08 -7.16 -6.61
CA ILE A 154 -10.66 -7.36 -6.26
C ILE A 154 -10.33 -8.81 -5.88
N LEU A 155 -11.30 -9.63 -5.49
CA LEU A 155 -11.03 -10.97 -4.94
C LEU A 155 -10.27 -11.88 -5.92
N SER A 156 -10.69 -11.98 -7.19
CA SER A 156 -9.96 -12.76 -8.19
C SER A 156 -8.53 -12.24 -8.40
N LYS A 157 -8.30 -10.93 -8.32
CA LYS A 157 -6.94 -10.36 -8.42
C LYS A 157 -6.08 -10.77 -7.23
N LEU A 158 -6.61 -10.76 -6.01
CA LEU A 158 -5.90 -11.20 -4.81
C LEU A 158 -5.57 -12.70 -4.87
N GLN A 159 -6.53 -13.52 -5.31
CA GLN A 159 -6.34 -14.96 -5.49
C GLN A 159 -5.26 -15.25 -6.54
N ARG A 160 -5.31 -14.56 -7.70
CA ARG A 160 -4.30 -14.66 -8.75
C ARG A 160 -2.90 -14.37 -8.20
N HIS A 161 -2.71 -13.22 -7.55
CA HIS A 161 -1.41 -12.86 -6.97
C HIS A 161 -0.96 -13.87 -5.91
N LYS A 162 -1.86 -14.36 -5.06
CA LYS A 162 -1.51 -15.39 -4.07
C LYS A 162 -1.01 -16.68 -4.73
N VAL A 163 -1.67 -17.11 -5.80
CA VAL A 163 -1.24 -18.29 -6.57
C VAL A 163 0.11 -18.05 -7.24
N GLU A 164 0.29 -16.90 -7.90
CA GLU A 164 1.57 -16.52 -8.54
C GLU A 164 2.73 -16.50 -7.53
N MET A 165 2.50 -15.97 -6.33
CA MET A 165 3.50 -15.98 -5.25
C MET A 165 3.82 -17.37 -4.76
N LEU A 166 2.81 -18.22 -4.51
CA LEU A 166 3.03 -19.60 -4.08
C LEU A 166 3.80 -20.41 -5.15
N ILE A 167 3.53 -20.18 -6.44
CA ILE A 167 4.30 -20.77 -7.53
C ILE A 167 5.73 -20.23 -7.55
N GLY A 168 5.91 -18.91 -7.41
CA GLY A 168 7.25 -18.31 -7.34
C GLY A 168 8.09 -18.80 -6.16
N GLU A 169 7.48 -19.02 -4.99
CA GLU A 169 8.12 -19.63 -3.82
C GLU A 169 8.55 -21.08 -4.08
N LEU A 170 7.73 -21.84 -4.80
CA LEU A 170 8.08 -23.20 -5.23
C LEU A 170 9.26 -23.18 -6.19
N ASP A 171 9.27 -22.28 -7.18
CA ASP A 171 10.33 -22.20 -8.20
C ASP A 171 11.67 -21.69 -7.64
N SER A 172 11.64 -20.82 -6.62
CA SER A 172 12.84 -20.21 -6.02
C SER A 172 13.43 -21.01 -4.85
N GLY A 173 12.68 -21.95 -4.25
CA GLY A 173 13.14 -22.78 -3.15
C GLY A 173 13.80 -24.12 -3.56
N VAL A 174 14.45 -24.79 -2.60
CA VAL A 174 14.92 -26.19 -2.72
C VAL A 174 13.76 -27.19 -2.98
N GLY A 175 12.52 -26.72 -2.78
CA GLY A 175 11.29 -27.50 -2.86
C GLY A 175 10.62 -27.60 -4.24
N GLY A 176 11.22 -27.05 -5.30
CA GLY A 176 10.66 -26.98 -6.67
C GLY A 176 9.77 -28.14 -7.08
N LEU A 177 8.66 -27.84 -7.76
CA LEU A 177 7.75 -28.88 -8.23
C LEU A 177 8.45 -29.71 -9.32
N SER A 178 8.62 -31.00 -9.07
CA SER A 178 9.24 -31.95 -10.00
C SER A 178 8.23 -33.05 -10.35
N CYS A 179 8.43 -33.70 -11.49
CA CYS A 179 7.57 -34.79 -11.96
C CYS A 179 8.39 -36.08 -12.09
N CYS A 180 7.85 -37.20 -11.61
CA CYS A 180 8.51 -38.49 -11.77
C CYS A 180 8.34 -38.97 -13.22
N VAL A 181 9.44 -39.23 -13.92
CA VAL A 181 9.44 -39.65 -15.33
C VAL A 181 8.71 -40.98 -15.59
N ASN A 182 8.52 -41.80 -14.56
CA ASN A 182 7.98 -43.15 -14.70
C ASN A 182 6.51 -43.28 -14.27
N CYS A 183 6.07 -42.48 -13.29
CA CYS A 183 4.68 -42.50 -12.81
C CYS A 183 3.90 -41.19 -13.02
N GLU A 184 4.55 -40.15 -13.57
CA GLU A 184 3.97 -38.84 -13.89
C GLU A 184 3.39 -38.09 -12.67
N LYS A 185 3.71 -38.55 -11.45
CA LYS A 185 3.27 -37.88 -10.22
C LYS A 185 4.16 -36.67 -9.95
N LEU A 186 3.50 -35.56 -9.60
CA LEU A 186 4.15 -34.34 -9.12
C LEU A 186 4.60 -34.52 -7.67
N TYR A 187 5.78 -34.00 -7.35
CA TYR A 187 6.32 -34.00 -6.00
C TYR A 187 7.16 -32.75 -5.74
N LEU A 188 7.36 -32.42 -4.47
CA LEU A 188 8.28 -31.36 -4.07
C LEU A 188 9.70 -31.91 -4.10
N LYS A 189 10.61 -31.22 -4.78
CA LYS A 189 12.03 -31.62 -4.91
C LYS A 189 12.71 -31.80 -3.55
N ALA A 190 12.26 -31.08 -2.52
CA ALA A 190 12.72 -31.28 -1.13
C ALA A 190 12.46 -32.69 -0.57
N HIS A 191 11.54 -33.46 -1.17
CA HIS A 191 11.21 -34.82 -0.78
C HIS A 191 11.74 -35.89 -1.75
N GLU A 192 12.49 -35.50 -2.79
CA GLU A 192 13.04 -36.41 -3.80
C GLU A 192 13.73 -37.62 -3.17
N ASN A 193 14.62 -37.40 -2.19
CA ASN A 193 15.37 -38.46 -1.49
C ASN A 193 14.53 -39.38 -0.59
N ARG A 194 13.24 -39.08 -0.38
CA ARG A 194 12.33 -39.85 0.49
C ARG A 194 11.19 -40.50 -0.27
N LEU A 195 11.05 -40.19 -1.55
CA LEU A 195 9.99 -40.70 -2.41
C LEU A 195 10.53 -41.89 -3.20
N HIS A 196 9.75 -42.97 -3.25
CA HIS A 196 10.04 -44.13 -4.08
C HIS A 196 8.97 -44.22 -5.16
N CYS A 197 9.37 -44.41 -6.42
CA CYS A 197 8.39 -44.54 -7.49
C CYS A 197 7.80 -45.95 -7.46
N SER A 198 6.47 -46.05 -7.34
CA SER A 198 5.78 -47.35 -7.34
C SER A 198 5.82 -48.10 -8.68
N LYS A 199 6.44 -47.51 -9.72
CA LYS A 199 6.64 -48.11 -11.04
C LYS A 199 8.13 -48.38 -11.34
N GLU A 200 9.05 -48.00 -10.45
CA GLU A 200 10.46 -48.39 -10.58
C GLU A 200 10.58 -49.90 -10.41
N VAL A 201 11.00 -50.57 -11.48
CA VAL A 201 11.38 -51.99 -11.53
C VAL A 201 12.89 -52.07 -11.40
#